data_AF-A0A327W6D2-F1
#
_entry.id   AF-A0A327W6D2-F1
#
_cell.length_a   1.000
_cell.length_b   1.000
_cell.length_c   1.000
_cell.angle_alpha   90.00
_cell.angle_beta   90.00
_cell.angle_gamma   90.00
#
_symmetry.space_group_name_H-M   'P 1'
#
loop_
_entity.id
_entity.type
_entity.pdbx_description
1 polymer ?
#
loop_
_entity_poly.entity_id
_entity_poly.type
_entity_poly.pdbx_seq_one_letter_code
_entity_poly.pdbx_strand_id
1 'polypeptide(L)'
;MFVNLHKLIAFVSIPNGGIYDTAHRVFERSSFFPFKGPITVPKFGSQRFAILNLNNSRVYTRDYLPELLRFIAIHERTECCLVLNLVLYDYGPHHIGPIVNRLNRSQFDVHYIIVSSNYGDNRIITDEMTANFAGMVQRGVIHVNDTLVRGAVIRLKQRADEISQMIKEILKERRIGYM
;
A
#
# COMPACT_ATOMS: atom_id res chain seq x y z
N MET A 1 -15.80 22.56 9.39
CA MET A 1 -15.21 22.78 8.04
C MET A 1 -14.92 21.40 7.46
N PHE A 2 -15.35 21.13 6.22
CA PHE A 2 -15.16 19.82 5.58
C PHE A 2 -13.81 19.79 4.86
N VAL A 3 -12.95 18.83 5.17
CA VAL A 3 -11.66 18.65 4.50
C VAL A 3 -11.66 17.32 3.78
N ASN A 4 -11.27 17.32 2.50
CA ASN A 4 -11.05 16.08 1.75
C ASN A 4 -9.84 15.37 2.36
N LEU A 5 -10.04 14.14 2.84
CA LEU A 5 -8.96 13.43 3.49
C LEU A 5 -7.88 13.06 2.48
N HIS A 6 -6.62 13.24 2.86
CA HIS A 6 -5.49 12.77 2.05
C HIS A 6 -5.58 11.25 1.91
N LYS A 7 -5.44 10.76 0.67
CA LYS A 7 -5.50 9.33 0.35
C LYS A 7 -4.17 8.66 0.73
N LEU A 8 -4.25 7.53 1.44
CA LEU A 8 -3.11 6.66 1.69
C LEU A 8 -3.43 5.27 1.16
N ILE A 9 -2.63 4.76 0.23
CA ILE A 9 -2.77 3.44 -0.37
C ILE A 9 -1.67 2.54 0.17
N ALA A 10 -2.03 1.48 0.86
CA ALA A 10 -1.09 0.49 1.35
C ALA A 10 -1.25 -0.81 0.55
N PHE A 11 -0.23 -1.17 -0.24
CA PHE A 11 -0.15 -2.52 -0.78
C PHE A 11 0.21 -3.47 0.35
N VAL A 12 -0.49 -4.60 0.46
CA VAL A 12 -0.27 -5.63 1.48
C VAL A 12 -0.03 -6.95 0.78
N SER A 13 1.10 -7.61 1.06
CA SER A 13 1.42 -8.92 0.50
C SER A 13 2.01 -9.86 1.55
N ILE A 14 2.11 -11.15 1.23
CA ILE A 14 3.01 -12.05 1.96
C ILE A 14 4.48 -11.77 1.64
N PRO A 15 5.43 -12.28 2.45
CA PRO A 15 6.85 -12.19 2.15
C PRO A 15 7.17 -12.72 0.75
N ASN A 16 8.00 -12.00 0.01
CA ASN A 16 8.34 -12.28 -1.39
C ASN A 16 7.15 -12.23 -2.37
N GLY A 17 6.01 -11.62 -1.99
CA GLY A 17 4.79 -11.56 -2.80
C GLY A 17 4.88 -10.76 -4.11
N GLY A 18 6.04 -10.23 -4.48
CA GLY A 18 6.23 -9.40 -5.66
C GLY A 18 5.62 -8.00 -5.54
N ILE A 19 5.40 -7.52 -4.31
CA ILE A 19 4.79 -6.21 -4.05
C ILE A 19 5.63 -5.04 -4.61
N TYR A 20 6.96 -5.15 -4.56
CA TYR A 20 7.86 -4.17 -5.15
C TYR A 20 7.78 -4.17 -6.67
N ASP A 21 7.82 -5.34 -7.32
CA ASP A 21 7.69 -5.45 -8.77
C ASP A 21 6.33 -4.97 -9.26
N THR A 22 5.28 -5.24 -8.48
CA THR A 22 3.93 -4.73 -8.72
C THR A 22 3.93 -3.21 -8.62
N ALA A 23 4.47 -2.62 -7.55
CA ALA A 23 4.56 -1.16 -7.40
C ALA A 23 5.39 -0.51 -8.51
N HIS A 24 6.53 -1.09 -8.89
CA HIS A 24 7.39 -0.61 -9.98
C HIS A 24 6.61 -0.52 -11.30
N ARG A 25 5.75 -1.50 -11.60
CA ARG A 25 4.90 -1.52 -12.80
C ARG A 25 3.71 -0.58 -12.70
N VAL A 26 3.05 -0.53 -11.54
CA VAL A 26 1.92 0.37 -11.30
C VAL A 26 2.34 1.83 -11.48
N PHE A 27 3.52 2.21 -10.99
CA PHE A 27 4.00 3.60 -11.05
C PHE A 27 5.02 3.87 -12.16
N GLU A 28 5.33 2.88 -13.00
CA GLU A 28 6.24 3.01 -14.16
C GLU A 28 7.61 3.56 -13.77
N ARG A 29 8.21 2.97 -12.73
CA ARG A 29 9.54 3.32 -12.23
C ARG A 29 10.36 2.06 -12.01
N SER A 30 11.55 2.01 -12.62
CA SER A 30 12.51 0.92 -12.49
C SER A 30 13.26 0.94 -11.16
N SER A 31 13.35 2.10 -10.51
CA SER A 31 13.98 2.26 -9.21
C SER A 31 13.26 3.31 -8.35
N PHE A 32 12.88 2.89 -7.16
CA PHE A 32 12.52 3.79 -6.07
C PHE A 32 13.73 3.90 -5.13
N PHE A 33 14.43 5.04 -5.19
CA PHE A 33 15.26 5.45 -4.05
C PHE A 33 14.37 5.55 -2.80
N PRO A 34 14.89 5.27 -1.59
CA PRO A 34 14.09 5.12 -0.36
C PRO A 34 13.21 6.32 -0.02
N PHE A 35 13.50 7.50 -0.57
CA PHE A 35 12.63 8.67 -0.57
C PHE A 35 12.57 9.30 -1.96
N LYS A 36 11.37 9.36 -2.54
CA LYS A 36 11.07 10.26 -3.66
C LYS A 36 9.96 11.20 -3.23
N GLY A 37 10.23 12.51 -3.33
CA GLY A 37 9.19 13.52 -3.30
C GLY A 37 8.11 13.22 -4.35
N PRO A 38 6.95 13.90 -4.28
CA PRO A 38 5.78 13.42 -4.98
C PRO A 38 5.97 13.40 -6.50
N ILE A 39 5.76 12.23 -7.10
CA ILE A 39 5.87 11.98 -8.54
C ILE A 39 4.51 12.02 -9.23
N THR A 40 4.48 12.36 -10.51
CA THR A 40 3.33 12.12 -11.39
C THR A 40 3.55 10.85 -12.20
N VAL A 41 2.46 10.15 -12.50
CA VAL A 41 2.46 8.99 -13.38
C VAL A 41 1.38 9.22 -14.44
N PRO A 42 1.69 9.22 -15.74
CA PRO A 42 0.75 9.64 -16.79
C PRO A 42 -0.60 8.92 -16.74
N LYS A 43 -0.60 7.62 -16.39
CA LYS A 43 -1.84 6.82 -16.29
C LYS A 43 -2.81 7.30 -15.21
N PHE A 44 -2.35 8.08 -14.24
CA PHE A 44 -3.14 8.66 -13.14
C PHE A 44 -3.36 10.18 -13.32
N GLY A 45 -3.09 10.73 -14.50
CA GLY A 45 -3.30 12.14 -14.79
C GLY A 45 -2.36 13.07 -13.99
N SER A 46 -2.93 14.14 -13.42
CA SER A 46 -2.18 15.12 -12.62
C SER A 46 -1.93 14.69 -11.17
N GLN A 47 -2.48 13.55 -10.74
CA GLN A 47 -2.32 13.07 -9.36
C GLN A 47 -0.85 12.84 -9.04
N ARG A 48 -0.43 13.36 -7.89
CA ARG A 48 0.92 13.16 -7.35
C ARG A 48 0.93 12.05 -6.32
N PHE A 49 2.02 11.29 -6.26
CA PHE A 49 2.23 10.17 -5.34
C PHE A 49 3.56 10.30 -4.61
N ALA A 50 3.55 10.21 -3.29
CA ALA A 50 4.75 9.98 -2.50
C ALA A 50 4.76 8.51 -2.09
N ILE A 51 5.90 7.83 -2.23
CA ILE A 51 5.99 6.37 -2.04
C ILE A 51 7.08 6.09 -1.00
N LEU A 52 6.71 5.44 0.10
CA LEU A 52 7.67 4.92 1.07
C LEU A 52 8.15 3.56 0.57
N ASN A 53 9.34 3.54 -0.04
CA ASN A 53 9.93 2.32 -0.57
C ASN A 53 10.73 1.52 0.47
N LEU A 54 10.22 1.48 1.70
CA LEU A 54 10.66 0.65 2.80
C LEU A 54 9.48 -0.23 3.20
N ASN A 55 9.73 -1.42 3.73
CA ASN A 55 8.66 -2.25 4.28
C ASN A 55 9.13 -2.95 5.56
N ASN A 56 8.17 -3.52 6.29
CA ASN A 56 8.40 -4.25 7.52
C ASN A 56 9.00 -5.65 7.31
N SER A 57 9.40 -6.07 6.10
CA SER A 57 10.21 -7.28 5.90
C SER A 57 11.71 -6.99 5.85
N ARG A 58 12.11 -5.76 5.50
CA ARG A 58 13.53 -5.35 5.45
C ARG A 58 14.04 -4.79 6.77
N VAL A 59 13.14 -4.26 7.58
CA VAL A 59 13.41 -3.70 8.90
C VAL A 59 12.36 -4.22 9.88
N TYR A 60 12.70 -4.27 11.17
CA TYR A 60 11.72 -4.60 12.20
C TYR A 60 10.64 -3.52 12.28
N THR A 61 9.44 -3.90 12.70
CA THR A 61 8.30 -2.96 12.83
C THR A 61 8.63 -1.79 13.73
N ARG A 62 9.41 -2.00 14.79
CA ARG A 62 9.86 -0.94 15.70
C ARG A 62 10.68 0.14 14.99
N ASP A 63 11.44 -0.23 13.96
CA ASP A 63 12.33 0.65 13.20
C ASP A 63 11.60 1.22 11.98
N TYR A 64 10.64 0.47 11.41
CA TYR A 64 9.75 0.95 10.34
C TYR A 64 8.83 2.08 10.79
N LEU A 65 8.28 2.00 12.01
CA LEU A 65 7.32 2.98 12.51
C LEU A 65 7.87 4.42 12.52
N PRO A 66 9.08 4.70 13.06
CA PRO A 66 9.70 6.02 12.97
C PRO A 66 9.85 6.53 11.54
N GLU A 67 10.25 5.67 10.59
CA GLU A 67 10.39 6.05 9.19
C GLU A 67 9.04 6.36 8.53
N LEU A 68 7.99 5.57 8.84
CA LEU A 68 6.63 5.87 8.41
C LEU A 68 6.15 7.22 8.96
N LEU A 69 6.40 7.50 10.23
CA LEU A 69 6.03 8.78 10.85
C LEU A 69 6.76 9.95 10.20
N ARG A 70 8.06 9.81 9.95
CA ARG A 70 8.86 10.81 9.25
C ARG A 70 8.33 11.04 7.83
N PHE A 71 8.06 9.98 7.09
CA PHE A 71 7.50 10.05 5.75
C PHE A 71 6.14 10.76 5.71
N ILE A 72 5.24 10.42 6.64
CA ILE A 72 3.96 11.10 6.80
C ILE A 72 4.18 12.59 7.10
N ALA A 73 5.02 12.93 8.07
CA ALA A 73 5.26 14.32 8.46
C ALA A 73 5.83 15.18 7.31
N ILE A 74 6.72 14.61 6.48
CA ILE A 74 7.27 15.30 5.31
C ILE A 74 6.19 15.61 4.28
N HIS A 75 5.19 14.74 4.13
CA HIS A 75 4.19 14.84 3.07
C HIS A 75 2.80 15.25 3.55
N GLU A 76 2.58 15.46 4.85
CA GLU A 76 1.26 15.76 5.42
C GLU A 76 0.64 17.04 4.83
N ARG A 77 1.48 18.01 4.44
CA ARG A 77 1.08 19.30 3.84
C ARG A 77 1.19 19.32 2.32
N THR A 78 1.65 18.22 1.72
CA THR A 78 1.83 18.13 0.28
C THR A 78 0.59 17.50 -0.34
N GLU A 79 0.03 18.13 -1.37
CA GLU A 79 -1.11 17.57 -2.11
C GLU A 79 -0.65 16.37 -2.95
N CYS A 80 -0.61 15.20 -2.30
CA CYS A 80 -0.22 13.94 -2.91
C CYS A 80 -0.88 12.75 -2.20
N CYS A 81 -1.01 11.64 -2.92
CA CYS A 81 -1.41 10.36 -2.37
C CYS A 81 -0.18 9.66 -1.80
N LEU A 82 -0.29 9.17 -0.57
CA LEU A 82 0.78 8.41 0.08
C LEU A 82 0.66 6.94 -0.30
N VAL A 83 1.78 6.29 -0.59
CA VAL A 83 1.81 4.87 -0.96
C VAL A 83 2.79 4.13 -0.08
N LEU A 84 2.33 3.03 0.52
CA LEU A 84 3.12 2.15 1.38
C LEU A 84 3.17 0.74 0.79
N ASN A 85 4.29 0.05 0.99
CA ASN A 85 4.40 -1.38 0.75
C ASN A 85 4.53 -2.09 2.11
N LEU A 86 3.58 -2.95 2.44
CA LEU A 86 3.53 -3.67 3.71
C LEU A 86 3.54 -5.18 3.47
N VAL A 87 4.19 -5.91 4.38
CA VAL A 87 4.20 -7.36 4.40
C VAL A 87 3.39 -7.88 5.58
N LEU A 88 2.48 -8.80 5.31
CA LEU A 88 1.60 -9.40 6.30
C LEU A 88 2.38 -10.43 7.13
N TYR A 89 2.83 -9.99 8.29
CA TYR A 89 3.30 -10.84 9.38
C TYR A 89 2.34 -10.67 10.55
N ASP A 90 1.77 -11.76 11.04
CA ASP A 90 0.77 -11.74 12.12
C ASP A 90 1.39 -11.74 13.52
N TYR A 91 2.70 -12.03 13.61
CA TYR A 91 3.43 -12.06 14.88
C TYR A 91 4.93 -11.78 14.68
N GLY A 92 5.65 -11.66 15.80
CA GLY A 92 7.10 -11.47 15.81
C GLY A 92 7.55 -10.03 15.56
N PRO A 93 8.86 -9.80 15.37
CA PRO A 93 9.45 -8.46 15.30
C PRO A 93 9.06 -7.68 14.02
N HIS A 94 8.50 -8.36 13.03
CA HIS A 94 7.99 -7.79 11.77
C HIS A 94 6.46 -7.64 11.76
N HIS A 95 5.77 -7.91 12.88
CA HIS A 95 4.32 -7.90 12.99
C HIS A 95 3.71 -6.61 12.45
N ILE A 96 2.66 -6.72 11.62
CA ILE A 96 2.03 -5.59 10.94
C ILE A 96 1.09 -4.79 11.86
N GLY A 97 0.56 -5.39 12.93
CA GLY A 97 -0.45 -4.79 13.79
C GLY A 97 -0.13 -3.38 14.31
N PRO A 98 1.09 -3.08 14.80
CA PRO A 98 1.45 -1.71 15.21
C PRO A 98 1.35 -0.68 14.08
N ILE A 99 1.64 -1.08 12.85
CA ILE A 99 1.53 -0.23 11.65
C ILE A 99 0.05 0.03 11.36
N VAL A 100 -0.78 -1.01 11.36
CA VAL A 100 -2.23 -0.88 11.15
C VAL A 100 -2.87 -0.02 12.24
N ASN A 101 -2.51 -0.23 13.52
CA ASN A 101 -3.00 0.59 14.63
C ASN A 101 -2.61 2.06 14.46
N ARG A 102 -1.40 2.34 13.95
CA ARG A 102 -1.01 3.72 13.64
C ARG A 102 -1.86 4.32 12.52
N LEU A 103 -2.11 3.56 11.46
CA LEU A 103 -2.94 3.99 10.32
C LEU A 103 -4.42 4.19 10.72
N ASN A 104 -4.98 3.32 11.57
CA ASN A 104 -6.33 3.47 12.13
C ASN A 104 -6.53 4.80 12.88
N ARG A 105 -5.47 5.27 13.57
CA ARG A 105 -5.46 6.55 14.31
C ARG A 105 -5.10 7.75 13.44
N SER A 106 -4.84 7.54 12.16
CA SER A 106 -4.50 8.63 11.24
C SER A 106 -5.74 9.32 10.71
N GLN A 107 -5.57 10.53 10.18
CA GLN A 107 -6.64 11.26 9.48
C GLN A 107 -6.70 10.93 7.99
N PHE A 108 -5.87 9.99 7.49
CA PHE A 108 -5.90 9.59 6.10
C PHE A 108 -7.16 8.79 5.77
N ASP A 109 -7.59 8.88 4.52
CA ASP A 109 -8.49 7.89 3.94
C ASP A 109 -7.65 6.73 3.42
N VAL A 110 -7.55 5.70 4.26
CA VAL A 110 -6.64 4.57 4.05
C VAL A 110 -7.32 3.50 3.21
N HIS A 111 -6.67 3.10 2.13
CA HIS A 111 -7.07 1.98 1.28
C HIS A 111 -5.97 0.92 1.29
N TYR A 112 -6.30 -0.28 1.73
CA TYR A 112 -5.42 -1.44 1.68
C TYR A 112 -5.71 -2.23 0.42
N ILE A 113 -4.70 -2.52 -0.40
CA ILE A 113 -4.82 -3.38 -1.56
C ILE A 113 -4.03 -4.66 -1.27
N ILE A 114 -4.75 -5.74 -1.00
CA ILE A 114 -4.20 -7.06 -0.74
C ILE A 114 -3.79 -7.69 -2.07
N VAL A 115 -2.50 -7.93 -2.24
CA VAL A 115 -1.92 -8.63 -3.38
C VAL A 115 -1.81 -10.11 -2.99
N SER A 116 -2.81 -10.91 -3.34
CA SER A 116 -2.99 -12.22 -2.70
C SER A 116 -1.98 -13.28 -3.13
N SER A 117 -1.54 -13.30 -4.40
CA SER A 117 -0.64 -14.35 -4.90
C SER A 117 0.85 -13.98 -4.89
N ASN A 118 1.70 -14.90 -4.47
CA ASN A 118 3.15 -14.76 -4.59
C ASN A 118 3.62 -14.82 -6.05
N TYR A 119 4.69 -14.08 -6.35
CA TYR A 119 5.35 -14.11 -7.66
C TYR A 119 6.26 -15.34 -7.83
N GLY A 120 7.07 -15.64 -6.80
CA GLY A 120 8.13 -16.65 -6.87
C GLY A 120 7.73 -18.05 -6.46
N ASP A 121 6.57 -18.21 -5.81
CA ASP A 121 6.08 -19.52 -5.34
C ASP A 121 4.54 -19.61 -5.36
N ASN A 122 4.02 -20.75 -4.86
CA ASN A 122 2.58 -21.04 -4.83
C ASN A 122 1.85 -20.50 -3.59
N ARG A 123 2.53 -19.75 -2.71
CA ARG A 123 1.89 -19.21 -1.52
C ARG A 123 0.90 -18.11 -1.93
N ILE A 124 -0.19 -18.06 -1.19
CA ILE A 124 -1.23 -17.05 -1.33
C ILE A 124 -1.59 -16.52 0.05
N ILE A 125 -2.12 -15.30 0.12
CA ILE A 125 -2.88 -14.83 1.26
C ILE A 125 -4.19 -15.61 1.27
N THR A 126 -4.43 -16.34 2.35
CA THR A 126 -5.67 -17.11 2.52
C THR A 126 -6.81 -16.20 2.99
N ASP A 127 -8.03 -16.71 2.92
CA ASP A 127 -9.21 -16.02 3.48
C ASP A 127 -9.06 -15.78 4.98
N GLU A 128 -8.46 -16.74 5.70
CA GLU A 128 -8.15 -16.61 7.14
C GLU A 128 -7.18 -15.45 7.40
N MET A 129 -6.08 -15.37 6.63
CA MET A 129 -5.13 -14.26 6.75
C MET A 129 -5.78 -12.92 6.42
N THR A 130 -6.64 -12.89 5.41
CA THR A 130 -7.41 -11.70 5.03
C THR A 130 -8.39 -11.30 6.13
N ALA A 131 -9.09 -12.25 6.74
CA ALA A 131 -10.03 -12.02 7.84
C ALA A 131 -9.30 -11.52 9.09
N ASN A 132 -8.15 -12.12 9.43
CA ASN A 132 -7.30 -11.68 10.53
C ASN A 132 -6.81 -10.25 10.32
N PHE A 133 -6.32 -9.93 9.12
CA PHE A 133 -5.92 -8.57 8.76
C PHE A 133 -7.10 -7.60 8.82
N ALA A 134 -8.27 -7.98 8.29
CA ALA A 134 -9.49 -7.18 8.36
C ALA A 134 -9.92 -6.89 9.80
N GLY A 135 -9.77 -7.85 10.71
CA GLY A 135 -10.01 -7.66 12.14
C GLY A 135 -9.10 -6.61 12.79
N MET A 136 -7.93 -6.32 12.20
CA MET A 136 -7.03 -5.25 12.67
C MET A 136 -7.41 -3.87 12.11
N VAL A 137 -8.10 -3.81 10.96
CA VAL A 137 -8.45 -2.55 10.27
C VAL A 137 -9.74 -1.99 10.85
N GLN A 138 -9.61 -0.99 11.72
CA GLN A 138 -10.75 -0.28 12.30
C GLN A 138 -11.20 0.90 11.42
N ARG A 139 -10.27 1.49 10.67
CA ARG A 139 -10.53 2.60 9.75
C ARG A 139 -9.77 2.37 8.44
N GLY A 140 -10.52 2.28 7.35
CA GLY A 140 -9.99 2.12 6.00
C GLY A 140 -10.91 1.27 5.13
N VAL A 141 -10.50 1.05 3.89
CA VAL A 141 -11.17 0.13 2.95
C VAL A 141 -10.17 -0.92 2.51
N ILE A 142 -10.57 -2.19 2.53
CA ILE A 142 -9.76 -3.30 2.02
C ILE A 142 -10.26 -3.67 0.64
N HIS A 143 -9.33 -3.73 -0.30
CA HIS A 143 -9.51 -4.22 -1.66
C HIS A 143 -8.65 -5.46 -1.84
N VAL A 144 -9.16 -6.45 -2.55
CA VAL A 144 -8.44 -7.70 -2.80
C VAL A 144 -8.15 -7.82 -4.30
N ASN A 145 -6.90 -8.11 -4.64
CA ASN A 145 -6.49 -8.47 -5.99
C ASN A 145 -6.07 -9.94 -6.01
N ASP A 146 -6.87 -10.77 -6.70
CA ASP A 146 -6.70 -12.22 -6.77
C ASP A 146 -5.99 -12.71 -8.04
N THR A 147 -5.31 -11.81 -8.76
CA THR A 147 -4.55 -12.18 -9.94
C THR A 147 -3.43 -13.17 -9.57
N LEU A 148 -3.54 -14.40 -10.06
CA LEU A 148 -2.51 -15.42 -9.93
C LEU A 148 -1.33 -15.10 -10.86
N VAL A 149 -0.11 -14.93 -10.30
CA VAL A 149 1.05 -14.51 -11.07
C VAL A 149 2.08 -15.60 -11.35
N ARG A 150 2.45 -16.44 -10.38
CA ARG A 150 3.28 -17.66 -10.55
C ARG A 150 4.37 -17.59 -11.64
N GLY A 151 5.37 -16.74 -11.46
CA GLY A 151 6.53 -16.62 -12.36
C GLY A 151 6.24 -16.09 -13.77
N ALA A 152 4.98 -15.83 -14.12
CA ALA A 152 4.59 -15.36 -15.43
C ALA A 152 4.60 -13.83 -15.49
N VAL A 153 5.58 -13.27 -16.20
CA VAL A 153 5.72 -11.81 -16.41
C VAL A 153 4.44 -11.17 -16.95
N ILE A 154 3.71 -11.88 -17.82
CA ILE A 154 2.44 -11.40 -18.38
C ILE A 154 1.36 -11.26 -17.31
N ARG A 155 1.30 -12.17 -16.33
CA ARG A 155 0.37 -12.11 -15.21
C ARG A 155 0.73 -10.98 -14.26
N LEU A 156 2.03 -10.72 -14.07
CA LEU A 156 2.48 -9.58 -13.27
C LEU A 156 2.07 -8.23 -13.91
N LYS A 157 2.05 -8.16 -15.25
CA LYS A 157 1.50 -7.00 -15.97
C LYS A 157 -0.02 -6.88 -15.75
N GLN A 158 -0.77 -7.98 -15.91
CA GLN A 158 -2.22 -8.00 -15.65
C GLN A 158 -2.55 -7.51 -14.23
N ARG A 159 -1.86 -8.04 -13.22
CA ARG A 159 -1.97 -7.59 -11.83
C ARG A 159 -1.75 -6.08 -11.69
N ALA A 160 -0.69 -5.56 -12.30
CA ALA A 160 -0.39 -4.13 -12.23
C ALA A 160 -1.45 -3.27 -12.93
N ASP A 161 -2.03 -3.76 -14.03
CA ASP A 161 -3.12 -3.08 -14.75
C ASP A 161 -4.42 -3.08 -13.92
N GLU A 162 -4.77 -4.21 -13.30
CA GLU A 162 -5.93 -4.33 -12.40
C GLU A 162 -5.78 -3.43 -11.17
N ILE A 163 -4.62 -3.45 -10.50
CA ILE A 163 -4.34 -2.57 -9.36
C ILE A 163 -4.33 -1.10 -9.80
N SER A 164 -3.82 -0.78 -10.99
CA SER A 164 -3.89 0.59 -11.52
C SER A 164 -5.34 1.03 -11.71
N GLN A 165 -6.23 0.13 -12.13
CA GLN A 165 -7.65 0.44 -12.24
C GLN A 165 -8.30 0.65 -10.87
N MET A 166 -7.98 -0.18 -9.88
CA MET A 166 -8.45 0.02 -8.49
C MET A 166 -8.01 1.39 -7.94
N ILE A 167 -6.75 1.77 -8.14
CA ILE A 167 -6.23 3.08 -7.72
C ILE A 167 -6.99 4.22 -8.40
N LYS A 168 -7.30 4.11 -9.69
CA LYS A 168 -8.10 5.14 -10.40
C LYS A 168 -9.47 5.33 -9.77
N GLU A 169 -10.14 4.25 -9.36
CA GLU A 169 -11.44 4.36 -8.69
C GLU A 169 -11.29 4.98 -7.30
N ILE A 170 -10.31 4.53 -6.50
CA ILE A 170 -9.99 5.10 -5.19
C ILE A 170 -9.73 6.62 -5.26
N LEU A 171 -9.05 7.08 -6.30
CA LEU A 171 -8.73 8.51 -6.49
C LEU A 171 -9.94 9.35 -6.88
N LYS A 172 -10.98 8.75 -7.48
CA LYS A 172 -12.25 9.45 -7.78
C LYS A 172 -13.15 9.54 -6.54
N GLU A 173 -13.07 8.58 -5.63
CA GLU A 173 -13.85 8.55 -4.40
C GLU A 173 -13.51 9.74 -3.49
N ARG A 174 -14.51 10.52 -3.11
CA ARG A 174 -14.36 11.59 -2.11
C ARG A 174 -14.86 11.10 -0.76
N ARG A 175 -13.97 11.06 0.23
CA ARG A 175 -14.34 10.89 1.63
C ARG A 175 -14.03 12.15 2.40
N ILE A 176 -15.08 12.66 3.03
CA ILE A 176 -15.05 13.92 3.75
C ILE A 176 -14.84 13.60 5.24
N GLY A 177 -13.84 14.22 5.86
CA GLY A 177 -13.65 14.19 7.31
C GLY A 177 -14.30 15.39 8.00
N TYR A 178 -14.65 15.21 9.27
CA TYR A 178 -15.05 16.30 10.16
C TYR A 178 -13.82 16.74 10.97
N MET A 179 -13.54 18.05 10.96
CA MET A 179 -12.57 18.71 11.84
C MET A 179 -13.22 19.04 13.18
#